data_AF-A0A7V8W8I0-F1
#
_entry.id   AF-A0A7V8W8I0-F1
#
_cell.length_a   1.000
_cell.length_b   1.000
_cell.length_c   1.000
_cell.angle_alpha   90.00
_cell.angle_beta   90.00
_cell.angle_gamma   90.00
#
_symmetry.space_group_name_H-M   'P 1'
#
loop_
_entity.id
_entity.type
_entity.pdbx_description
1 polymer ?
#
loop_
_entity_poly.entity_id
_entity_poly.type
_entity_poly.pdbx_seq_one_letter_code
_entity_poly.pdbx_strand_id
1 'polypeptide(L)'
;EVSHVLDFTFFMMKTFGFSDFEVYLSTRPEKAVGSEERWTQATSALEAALKNRGVAYEIDPGEGVFYGPKIDIKIKDVLGRAWQCSTVQVDFNNPERFELAYTGEDGKAHQPIMIHRALLGSIERFFGILVEHYAGAFPTWLAPVQARVLPITDKQRQYAEAIVSQLHAVGYRAEADARNEKIGLKIREAEKAKIPYMLVVGEREMEAGTVAVRGRSGANLGTLSVPGAIDLIKSDIEKTIPTVHA
;
A
#
# COMPACT_ATOMS: atom_id res chain seq x y z
N GLU A 1 21.93 -6.93 -1.12
CA GLU A 1 20.56 -7.37 -1.46
C GLU A 1 19.58 -7.29 -0.29
N VAL A 2 19.76 -8.03 0.82
CA VAL A 2 18.81 -8.01 1.98
C VAL A 2 18.44 -6.59 2.40
N SER A 3 19.42 -5.69 2.55
CA SER A 3 19.16 -4.29 2.89
C SER A 3 18.28 -3.55 1.88
N HIS A 4 18.44 -3.79 0.58
CA HIS A 4 17.56 -3.20 -0.44
C HIS A 4 16.13 -3.73 -0.35
N VAL A 5 15.98 -5.03 -0.05
CA VAL A 5 14.66 -5.63 0.15
C VAL A 5 13.98 -5.04 1.39
N LEU A 6 14.73 -4.82 2.47
CA LEU A 6 14.21 -4.17 3.69
C LEU A 6 13.78 -2.73 3.41
N ASP A 7 14.61 -1.93 2.73
CA ASP A 7 14.25 -0.56 2.36
C ASP A 7 12.97 -0.52 1.54
N PHE A 8 12.86 -1.39 0.54
CA PHE A 8 11.67 -1.47 -0.28
C PHE A 8 10.45 -1.91 0.53
N THR A 9 10.62 -2.82 1.48
CA THR A 9 9.54 -3.25 2.37
C THR A 9 9.06 -2.10 3.25
N PHE A 10 9.97 -1.33 3.86
CA PHE A 10 9.61 -0.19 4.69
C PHE A 10 8.97 0.93 3.87
N PHE A 11 9.45 1.17 2.64
CA PHE A 11 8.82 2.08 1.70
C PHE A 11 7.36 1.68 1.41
N MET A 12 7.14 0.39 1.13
CA MET A 12 5.80 -0.14 0.87
C MET A 12 4.89 0.01 2.10
N MET A 13 5.34 -0.41 3.29
CA MET A 13 4.56 -0.27 4.53
C MET A 13 4.15 1.19 4.78
N LYS A 14 5.09 2.13 4.66
CA LYS A 14 4.82 3.56 4.82
C LYS A 14 3.84 4.10 3.77
N THR A 15 3.96 3.65 2.52
CA THR A 15 3.05 4.06 1.42
C THR A 15 1.61 3.65 1.71
N PHE A 16 1.42 2.51 2.36
CA PHE A 16 0.11 2.00 2.79
C PHE A 16 -0.33 2.52 4.17
N GLY A 17 0.37 3.50 4.75
CA GLY A 17 0.00 4.13 6.02
C GLY A 17 0.50 3.42 7.28
N PHE A 18 1.26 2.33 7.15
CA PHE A 18 1.82 1.61 8.30
C PHE A 18 3.15 2.24 8.73
N SER A 19 3.09 3.12 9.72
CA SER A 19 4.28 3.73 10.35
C SER A 19 4.76 3.00 11.61
N ASP A 20 3.89 2.19 12.22
CA ASP A 20 4.18 1.43 13.44
C ASP A 20 4.16 -0.07 13.13
N PHE A 21 5.35 -0.66 13.05
CA PHE A 21 5.54 -2.08 12.77
C PHE A 21 6.73 -2.61 13.56
N GLU A 22 6.64 -3.88 13.93
CA GLU A 22 7.65 -4.58 14.70
C GLU A 22 8.45 -5.50 13.78
N VAL A 23 9.77 -5.50 13.96
CA VAL A 23 10.69 -6.31 13.16
C VAL A 23 11.23 -7.44 14.02
N TYR A 24 11.15 -8.65 13.51
CA TYR A 24 11.60 -9.87 14.19
C TYR A 24 12.66 -10.57 13.35
N LEU A 25 13.76 -10.98 13.98
CA LEU A 25 14.73 -11.89 13.40
C LEU A 25 14.45 -13.30 13.91
N SER A 26 13.79 -14.09 13.08
CA SER A 26 13.41 -15.47 13.41
C SER A 26 14.56 -16.42 13.13
N THR A 27 14.97 -17.16 14.16
CA THR A 27 16.17 -18.01 14.14
C THR A 27 15.83 -19.49 14.02
N ARG A 28 16.86 -20.35 13.98
CA ARG A 28 16.76 -21.78 13.65
C ARG A 28 15.71 -22.53 14.50
N PRO A 29 14.71 -23.20 13.88
CA PRO A 29 13.77 -24.08 14.56
C PRO A 29 14.41 -25.41 14.97
N GLU A 30 13.74 -26.16 15.86
CA GLU A 30 14.16 -27.53 16.22
C GLU A 30 14.23 -28.46 15.00
N LYS A 31 13.26 -28.34 14.08
CA LYS A 31 13.20 -29.09 12.83
C LYS A 31 13.76 -28.25 11.68
N ALA A 32 15.07 -28.34 11.47
CA ALA A 32 15.79 -27.61 10.43
C ALA A 32 16.56 -28.53 9.48
N VAL A 33 16.69 -28.11 8.22
CA VAL A 33 17.57 -28.74 7.21
C VAL A 33 18.79 -27.84 6.94
N GLY A 34 19.84 -28.43 6.38
CA GLY A 34 21.11 -27.74 6.13
C GLY A 34 22.07 -27.77 7.32
N SER A 35 23.32 -27.35 7.08
CA SER A 35 24.37 -27.34 8.10
C SER A 35 24.21 -26.19 9.09
N GLU A 36 24.68 -26.39 10.31
CA GLU A 36 24.68 -25.36 11.35
C GLU A 36 25.49 -24.12 10.93
N GLU A 37 26.61 -24.31 10.23
CA GLU A 37 27.42 -23.22 9.69
C GLU A 37 26.63 -22.32 8.73
N ARG A 38 25.84 -22.90 7.82
CA ARG A 38 24.99 -22.13 6.89
C ARG A 38 23.90 -21.37 7.63
N TRP A 39 23.32 -21.98 8.67
CA TRP A 39 22.34 -21.31 9.53
C TRP A 39 22.93 -20.11 10.26
N THR A 40 24.13 -20.24 10.81
CA THR A 40 24.85 -19.14 11.45
C THR A 40 25.17 -18.05 10.42
N GLN A 41 25.71 -18.41 9.25
CA GLN A 41 26.01 -17.44 8.19
C GLN A 41 24.76 -16.68 7.72
N ALA A 42 23.65 -17.40 7.50
CA ALA A 42 22.37 -16.82 7.10
C ALA A 42 21.84 -15.84 8.16
N THR A 43 21.88 -16.25 9.43
CA THR A 43 21.35 -15.45 10.55
C THR A 43 22.19 -14.21 10.75
N SER A 44 23.53 -14.33 10.73
CA SER A 44 24.45 -13.19 10.83
C SER A 44 24.30 -12.22 9.66
N ALA A 45 24.03 -12.70 8.44
CA ALA A 45 23.80 -11.83 7.29
C ALA A 45 22.52 -11.00 7.45
N LEU A 46 21.43 -11.61 7.93
CA LEU A 46 20.18 -10.90 8.23
C LEU A 46 20.36 -9.90 9.38
N GLU A 47 21.02 -10.31 10.46
CA GLU A 47 21.29 -9.47 11.61
C GLU A 47 22.16 -8.25 11.24
N ALA A 48 23.21 -8.47 10.45
CA ALA A 48 24.07 -7.39 9.97
C ALA A 48 23.29 -6.39 9.10
N ALA A 49 22.36 -6.87 8.25
CA ALA A 49 21.51 -5.99 7.45
C ALA A 49 20.62 -5.10 8.32
N LEU A 50 20.06 -5.64 9.41
CA LEU A 50 19.26 -4.87 10.38
C LEU A 50 20.10 -3.85 11.14
N LYS A 51 21.24 -4.27 11.68
CA LYS A 51 22.17 -3.40 12.44
C LYS A 51 22.71 -2.25 11.59
N ASN A 52 23.17 -2.54 10.38
CA ASN A 52 23.70 -1.52 9.46
C ASN A 52 22.66 -0.46 9.07
N ARG A 53 21.36 -0.80 9.14
CA ARG A 53 20.26 0.12 8.86
C ARG A 53 19.69 0.80 10.10
N GLY A 54 20.23 0.50 11.29
CA GLY A 54 19.72 1.03 12.55
C GLY A 54 18.27 0.63 12.84
N VAL A 55 17.82 -0.50 12.29
CA VAL A 55 16.45 -1.00 12.51
C VAL A 55 16.41 -1.67 13.87
N ALA A 56 15.47 -1.25 14.72
CA ALA A 56 15.19 -1.97 15.95
C ALA A 56 14.49 -3.30 15.62
N TYR A 57 14.96 -4.39 16.24
CA TYR A 57 14.39 -5.72 16.04
C TYR A 57 14.45 -6.56 17.32
N GLU A 58 13.56 -7.54 17.39
CA GLU A 58 13.56 -8.57 18.44
C GLU A 58 14.00 -9.92 17.86
N ILE A 59 14.62 -10.76 18.67
CA ILE A 59 14.93 -12.15 18.28
C ILE A 59 13.69 -13.01 18.53
N ASP A 60 13.27 -13.77 17.52
CA ASP A 60 12.15 -14.72 17.61
C ASP A 60 12.71 -16.16 17.56
N PRO A 61 13.10 -16.75 18.70
CA PRO A 61 13.84 -18.01 18.73
C PRO A 61 12.97 -19.16 18.22
N GLY A 62 13.47 -19.89 17.21
CA GLY A 62 12.80 -21.07 16.66
C GLY A 62 11.68 -20.79 15.66
N GLU A 63 11.36 -19.53 15.37
CA GLU A 63 10.32 -19.15 14.40
C GLU A 63 10.81 -19.10 12.94
N GLY A 64 12.07 -19.46 12.68
CA GLY A 64 12.61 -19.59 11.33
C GLY A 64 11.88 -20.68 10.53
N VAL A 65 11.94 -20.60 9.20
CA VAL A 65 11.41 -21.68 8.36
C VAL A 65 12.39 -22.84 8.32
N PHE A 66 11.95 -24.06 7.99
CA PHE A 66 12.81 -25.25 8.10
C PHE A 66 14.13 -25.17 7.30
N TYR A 67 14.23 -24.30 6.29
CA TYR A 67 15.39 -24.14 5.40
C TYR A 67 16.22 -22.86 5.62
N GLY A 68 15.84 -21.98 6.55
CA GLY A 68 16.61 -20.76 6.80
C GLY A 68 15.97 -19.77 7.77
N PRO A 69 16.75 -18.80 8.26
CA PRO A 69 16.26 -17.71 9.09
C PRO A 69 15.52 -16.68 8.24
N LYS A 70 14.72 -15.84 8.90
CA LYS A 70 13.95 -14.80 8.24
C LYS A 70 13.83 -13.54 9.08
N ILE A 71 13.68 -12.41 8.39
CA ILE A 71 13.21 -11.16 8.97
C ILE A 71 11.71 -11.08 8.71
N ASP A 72 10.92 -10.97 9.77
CA ASP A 72 9.49 -10.79 9.70
C ASP A 72 9.09 -9.39 10.16
N ILE A 73 8.18 -8.78 9.41
CA ILE A 73 7.61 -7.48 9.73
C ILE A 73 6.15 -7.69 10.10
N LYS A 74 5.84 -7.43 11.37
CA LYS A 74 4.52 -7.58 11.95
C LYS A 74 3.88 -6.20 12.07
N ILE A 75 2.67 -6.04 11.55
CA ILE A 75 1.87 -4.82 11.70
C ILE A 75 0.77 -5.05 12.72
N LYS A 76 0.49 -4.04 13.54
CA LYS A 76 -0.63 -4.10 14.49
C LYS A 76 -1.90 -3.61 13.81
N ASP A 77 -2.98 -4.37 13.95
CA ASP A 77 -4.30 -3.90 13.56
C ASP A 77 -4.88 -2.92 14.60
N VAL A 78 -6.08 -2.40 14.33
CA VAL A 78 -6.79 -1.46 15.20
C VAL A 78 -7.19 -2.04 16.57
N LEU A 79 -7.10 -3.36 16.74
CA LEU A 79 -7.34 -4.07 18.00
C LEU A 79 -6.03 -4.42 18.73
N GLY A 80 -4.87 -4.01 18.19
CA GLY A 80 -3.55 -4.29 18.75
C GLY A 80 -3.03 -5.71 18.47
N ARG A 81 -3.69 -6.49 17.59
CA ARG A 81 -3.20 -7.83 17.21
C ARG A 81 -2.09 -7.68 16.18
N ALA A 82 -1.00 -8.42 16.38
CA ALA A 82 0.14 -8.42 15.46
C ALA A 82 -0.10 -9.41 14.30
N TRP A 83 0.00 -8.91 13.08
CA TRP A 83 -0.11 -9.69 11.85
C TRP A 83 1.20 -9.66 11.08
N GLN A 84 1.79 -10.83 10.85
CA GLN A 84 2.92 -10.95 9.94
C GLN A 84 2.48 -10.63 8.51
N CYS A 85 3.08 -9.60 7.93
CA CYS A 85 2.78 -9.16 6.56
C CYS A 85 3.97 -9.40 5.63
N SER A 86 5.13 -8.90 5.99
CA SER A 86 6.32 -9.01 5.13
C SER A 86 7.32 -10.00 5.70
N THR A 87 8.04 -10.68 4.81
CA THR A 87 9.10 -11.61 5.18
C THR A 87 10.27 -11.54 4.21
N VAL A 88 11.48 -11.63 4.72
CA VAL A 88 12.72 -11.75 3.93
C VAL A 88 13.51 -12.93 4.47
N GLN A 89 13.69 -13.97 3.67
CA GLN A 89 14.23 -15.25 4.12
C GLN A 89 15.44 -15.61 3.28
N VAL A 90 16.50 -16.09 3.92
CA VAL A 90 17.72 -16.50 3.22
C VAL A 90 17.79 -18.02 3.21
N ASP A 91 17.85 -18.59 2.02
CA ASP A 91 17.76 -20.03 1.76
C ASP A 91 19.02 -20.52 1.05
N PHE A 92 19.77 -21.37 1.75
CA PHE A 92 20.95 -22.06 1.24
C PHE A 92 20.66 -23.51 0.84
N ASN A 93 19.46 -24.02 1.15
CA ASN A 93 19.09 -25.42 0.99
C ASN A 93 18.53 -25.69 -0.40
N ASN A 94 17.58 -24.88 -0.88
CA ASN A 94 17.00 -25.11 -2.20
C ASN A 94 18.02 -24.98 -3.34
N PRO A 95 18.94 -23.99 -3.35
CA PRO A 95 19.99 -23.94 -4.35
C PRO A 95 20.83 -25.22 -4.44
N GLU A 96 21.10 -25.87 -3.31
CA GLU A 96 21.86 -27.14 -3.28
C GLU A 96 21.00 -28.28 -3.83
N ARG A 97 19.77 -28.41 -3.34
CA ARG A 97 18.85 -29.50 -3.72
C ARG A 97 18.48 -29.49 -5.19
N PHE A 98 18.44 -28.31 -5.82
CA PHE A 98 18.16 -28.15 -7.24
C PHE A 98 19.43 -28.06 -8.09
N GLU A 99 20.61 -28.25 -7.49
CA GLU A 99 21.92 -28.15 -8.17
C GLU A 99 22.07 -26.85 -8.96
N LEU A 100 21.58 -25.73 -8.39
CA LEU A 100 21.68 -24.42 -9.01
C LEU A 100 23.13 -23.96 -9.02
N ALA A 101 23.59 -23.49 -10.17
CA ALA A 101 24.93 -22.94 -10.33
C ALA A 101 24.93 -21.74 -11.28
N TYR A 102 25.86 -20.83 -11.07
CA TYR A 102 26.22 -19.77 -12.02
C TYR A 102 27.73 -19.75 -12.22
N THR A 103 28.20 -19.23 -13.35
CA THR A 103 29.63 -19.06 -13.61
C THR A 103 30.11 -17.76 -12.98
N GLY A 104 31.05 -17.86 -12.04
CA GLY A 104 31.67 -16.72 -11.39
C GLY A 104 32.71 -16.03 -12.26
N GLU A 105 33.23 -14.89 -11.80
CA GLU A 105 34.29 -14.13 -12.49
C GLU A 105 35.59 -14.93 -12.64
N ASP A 106 35.81 -15.92 -11.77
CA ASP A 106 36.92 -16.86 -11.83
C ASP A 106 36.71 -17.99 -12.86
N GLY A 107 35.60 -17.97 -13.60
CA GLY A 107 35.22 -18.98 -14.58
C GLY A 107 34.74 -20.31 -13.97
N LYS A 108 34.59 -20.39 -12.64
CA LYS A 108 34.15 -21.61 -11.95
C LYS A 108 32.65 -21.60 -11.69
N ALA A 109 32.08 -22.78 -11.46
CA ALA A 109 30.71 -22.91 -11.00
C ALA A 109 30.61 -22.54 -9.52
N HIS A 110 29.74 -21.59 -9.20
CA HIS A 110 29.40 -21.17 -7.84
C HIS A 110 27.93 -21.40 -7.57
N GLN A 111 27.60 -21.76 -6.34
CA GLN A 111 26.23 -21.94 -5.91
C GLN A 111 25.61 -20.59 -5.52
N PRO A 112 24.44 -20.22 -6.06
CA PRO A 112 23.78 -18.97 -5.67
C PRO A 112 23.11 -19.12 -4.29
N ILE A 113 22.87 -17.97 -3.65
CA ILE A 113 22.03 -17.87 -2.45
C ILE A 113 20.63 -17.43 -2.89
N MET A 114 19.60 -18.11 -2.39
CA MET A 114 18.22 -17.77 -2.71
C MET A 114 17.65 -16.87 -1.61
N ILE A 115 17.03 -15.76 -2.00
CA ILE A 115 16.32 -14.87 -1.08
C ILE A 115 14.83 -14.93 -1.41
N HIS A 116 14.04 -15.45 -0.48
CA HIS A 116 12.58 -15.44 -0.57
C HIS A 116 12.06 -14.16 0.03
N ARG A 117 11.16 -13.47 -0.68
CA ARG A 117 10.54 -12.26 -0.16
C ARG A 117 9.04 -12.23 -0.46
N ALA A 118 8.26 -11.86 0.54
CA ALA A 118 6.89 -11.43 0.37
C ALA A 118 6.77 -10.05 1.02
N LEU A 119 6.39 -9.04 0.23
CA LEU A 119 6.32 -7.65 0.71
C LEU A 119 4.99 -7.36 1.40
N LEU A 120 3.90 -7.85 0.83
CA LEU A 120 2.54 -7.67 1.35
C LEU A 120 1.97 -8.96 1.96
N GLY A 121 2.69 -10.08 1.83
CA GLY A 121 2.14 -11.39 2.15
C GLY A 121 1.04 -11.78 1.14
N SER A 122 -0.02 -12.41 1.63
CA SER A 122 -1.24 -12.64 0.82
C SER A 122 -1.98 -11.32 0.63
N ILE A 123 -2.40 -11.04 -0.62
CA ILE A 123 -3.13 -9.82 -0.97
C ILE A 123 -4.45 -9.76 -0.21
N GLU A 124 -5.13 -10.89 -0.04
CA GLU A 124 -6.38 -11.01 0.69
C GLU A 124 -6.22 -10.59 2.15
N ARG A 125 -5.18 -11.10 2.82
CA ARG A 125 -4.88 -10.73 4.22
C ARG A 125 -4.49 -9.26 4.31
N PHE A 126 -3.61 -8.80 3.43
CA PHE A 126 -3.15 -7.43 3.42
C PHE A 126 -4.31 -6.45 3.24
N PHE A 127 -5.22 -6.75 2.31
CA PHE A 127 -6.41 -5.94 2.08
C PHE A 127 -7.36 -5.97 3.29
N GLY A 128 -7.53 -7.13 3.95
CA GLY A 128 -8.28 -7.22 5.21
C GLY A 128 -7.72 -6.29 6.28
N ILE A 129 -6.39 -6.28 6.47
CA ILE A 129 -5.74 -5.39 7.43
C ILE A 129 -5.88 -3.92 7.02
N LEU A 130 -5.78 -3.60 5.73
CA LEU A 130 -5.99 -2.25 5.22
C LEU A 130 -7.42 -1.74 5.48
N VAL A 131 -8.43 -2.58 5.30
CA VAL A 131 -9.83 -2.23 5.59
C VAL A 131 -9.98 -1.88 7.07
N GLU A 132 -9.41 -2.68 7.97
CA GLU A 132 -9.43 -2.41 9.42
C GLU A 132 -8.65 -1.14 9.75
N HIS A 133 -7.42 -0.99 9.25
CA HIS A 133 -6.52 0.14 9.49
C HIS A 133 -7.17 1.48 9.13
N TYR A 134 -7.80 1.56 7.94
CA TYR A 134 -8.48 2.78 7.51
C TYR A 134 -9.95 2.86 7.98
N ALA A 135 -10.46 1.83 8.67
CA ALA A 135 -11.89 1.62 8.91
C ALA A 135 -12.71 1.78 7.61
N GLY A 136 -12.17 1.41 6.45
CA GLY A 136 -12.76 1.62 5.12
C GLY A 136 -12.66 3.04 4.54
N ALA A 137 -12.05 4.00 5.24
CA ALA A 137 -11.79 5.37 4.74
C ALA A 137 -10.44 5.46 4.00
N PHE A 138 -10.27 4.69 2.92
CA PHE A 138 -8.99 4.57 2.22
C PHE A 138 -8.41 5.92 1.76
N PRO A 139 -7.07 6.08 1.71
CA PRO A 139 -6.45 7.25 1.10
C PRO A 139 -6.89 7.37 -0.36
N THR A 140 -6.90 8.59 -0.90
CA THR A 140 -7.48 8.86 -2.22
C THR A 140 -6.88 7.98 -3.31
N TRP A 141 -5.58 7.70 -3.27
CA TRP A 141 -4.92 6.84 -4.26
C TRP A 141 -5.43 5.38 -4.25
N LEU A 142 -5.92 4.89 -3.10
CA LEU A 142 -6.40 3.52 -2.89
C LEU A 142 -7.94 3.41 -2.93
N ALA A 143 -8.67 4.53 -2.79
CA ALA A 143 -10.12 4.53 -2.76
C ALA A 143 -10.74 3.92 -4.05
N PRO A 144 -11.72 3.00 -3.96
CA PRO A 144 -12.36 2.40 -5.14
C PRO A 144 -12.99 3.44 -6.06
N VAL A 145 -13.62 4.45 -5.47
CA VAL A 145 -14.11 5.66 -6.14
C VAL A 145 -13.47 6.85 -5.43
N GLN A 146 -12.70 7.63 -6.17
CA GLN A 146 -11.92 8.77 -5.67
C GLN A 146 -12.77 10.05 -5.66
N ALA A 147 -13.60 10.23 -6.68
CA ALA A 147 -14.49 11.37 -6.79
C ALA A 147 -15.88 10.93 -7.27
N ARG A 148 -16.95 11.47 -6.68
CA ARG A 148 -18.32 11.27 -7.15
C ARG A 148 -18.92 12.61 -7.56
N VAL A 149 -19.39 12.71 -8.80
CA VAL A 149 -20.02 13.92 -9.35
C VAL A 149 -21.52 13.89 -9.09
N LEU A 150 -22.04 14.94 -8.47
CA LEU A 150 -23.40 15.00 -7.94
C LEU A 150 -24.18 16.15 -8.61
N PRO A 151 -24.86 15.90 -9.75
CA PRO A 151 -25.76 16.88 -10.34
C PRO A 151 -26.98 17.14 -9.46
N ILE A 152 -27.33 18.43 -9.29
CA ILE A 152 -28.50 18.86 -8.51
C ILE A 152 -29.80 18.50 -9.25
N THR A 153 -29.84 18.67 -10.57
CA THR A 153 -30.99 18.33 -11.42
C THR A 153 -30.55 17.60 -12.68
N ASP A 154 -31.51 17.01 -13.41
CA ASP A 154 -31.25 16.33 -14.68
C ASP A 154 -30.64 17.26 -15.76
N LYS A 155 -30.85 18.58 -15.66
CA LYS A 155 -30.25 19.55 -16.58
C LYS A 155 -28.72 19.53 -16.54
N GLN A 156 -28.11 19.17 -15.41
CA GLN A 156 -26.65 19.12 -15.25
C GLN A 156 -26.05 17.75 -15.56
N ARG A 157 -26.85 16.77 -16.01
CA ARG A 157 -26.38 15.39 -16.22
C ARG A 157 -25.22 15.31 -17.21
N GLN A 158 -25.36 15.93 -18.38
CA GLN A 158 -24.31 15.93 -19.41
C GLN A 158 -23.03 16.60 -18.92
N TYR A 159 -23.15 17.69 -18.15
CA TYR A 159 -22.00 18.36 -17.55
C TYR A 159 -21.30 17.48 -16.51
N ALA A 160 -22.07 16.75 -15.68
CA ALA A 160 -21.51 15.80 -14.72
C ALA A 160 -20.76 14.65 -15.42
N GLU A 161 -21.32 14.09 -16.49
CA GLU A 161 -20.68 13.04 -17.31
C GLU A 161 -19.40 13.55 -18.00
N ALA A 162 -19.40 14.79 -18.47
CA ALA A 162 -18.21 15.43 -19.03
C ALA A 162 -17.09 15.60 -17.99
N ILE A 163 -17.42 15.94 -16.74
CA ILE A 163 -16.44 16.01 -15.64
C ILE A 163 -15.88 14.62 -15.32
N VAL A 164 -16.74 13.60 -15.23
CA VAL A 164 -16.28 12.20 -15.03
C VAL A 164 -15.32 11.80 -16.14
N SER A 165 -15.64 12.11 -17.40
CA SER A 165 -14.78 11.81 -18.54
C SER A 165 -13.42 12.50 -18.45
N GLN A 166 -13.38 13.77 -18.01
CA GLN A 166 -12.13 14.49 -17.76
C GLN A 166 -11.29 13.86 -16.63
N LEU A 167 -11.93 13.42 -15.55
CA LEU A 167 -11.27 12.72 -14.45
C LEU A 167 -10.70 11.36 -14.91
N HIS A 168 -11.46 10.61 -15.72
CA HIS A 168 -10.99 9.34 -16.29
C HIS A 168 -9.81 9.55 -17.25
N ALA A 169 -9.82 10.62 -18.05
CA ALA A 169 -8.75 10.93 -18.99
C ALA A 169 -7.39 11.18 -18.31
N VAL A 170 -7.40 11.57 -17.03
CA VAL A 170 -6.18 11.73 -16.20
C VAL A 170 -5.94 10.57 -15.23
N GLY A 171 -6.69 9.47 -15.38
CA GLY A 171 -6.47 8.22 -14.63
C GLY A 171 -7.19 8.11 -13.29
N TYR A 172 -8.13 9.02 -12.97
CA TYR A 172 -8.88 8.96 -11.71
C TYR A 172 -10.15 8.11 -11.83
N ARG A 173 -10.45 7.35 -10.76
CA ARG A 173 -11.67 6.56 -10.64
C ARG A 173 -12.81 7.44 -10.15
N ALA A 174 -13.59 7.96 -11.08
CA ALA A 174 -14.74 8.81 -10.79
C ALA A 174 -16.05 8.22 -11.31
N GLU A 175 -17.18 8.60 -10.72
CA GLU A 175 -18.51 8.24 -11.20
C GLU A 175 -19.51 9.38 -11.00
N ALA A 176 -20.60 9.39 -11.76
CA ALA A 176 -21.68 10.35 -11.60
C ALA A 176 -22.87 9.69 -10.89
N ASP A 177 -23.44 10.38 -9.90
CA ASP A 177 -24.73 10.01 -9.31
C ASP A 177 -25.87 10.82 -9.93
N ALA A 178 -26.31 10.36 -11.10
CA ALA A 178 -27.37 11.00 -11.89
C ALA A 178 -28.79 10.54 -11.49
N ARG A 179 -28.98 9.88 -10.34
CA ARG A 179 -30.31 9.49 -9.86
C ARG A 179 -31.18 10.73 -9.61
N ASN A 180 -32.49 10.62 -9.84
CA ASN A 180 -33.44 11.69 -9.52
C ASN A 180 -33.77 11.69 -8.01
N GLU A 181 -32.78 12.06 -7.21
CA GLU A 181 -32.84 12.06 -5.74
C GLU A 181 -32.41 13.42 -5.19
N LYS A 182 -32.86 13.76 -3.98
CA LYS A 182 -32.47 15.01 -3.32
C LYS A 182 -30.94 15.05 -3.14
N ILE A 183 -30.31 16.18 -3.45
CA ILE A 183 -28.85 16.34 -3.34
C ILE A 183 -28.30 15.97 -1.95
N GLY A 184 -29.04 16.29 -0.88
CA GLY A 184 -28.66 15.93 0.48
C GLY A 184 -28.60 14.41 0.72
N LEU A 185 -29.48 13.64 0.05
CA LEU A 185 -29.43 12.17 0.11
C LEU A 185 -28.18 11.65 -0.61
N LYS A 186 -27.89 12.15 -1.81
CA LYS A 186 -26.70 11.77 -2.60
C LYS A 186 -25.40 12.05 -1.83
N ILE A 187 -25.30 13.24 -1.22
CA ILE A 187 -24.15 13.63 -0.38
C ILE A 187 -24.01 12.65 0.79
N ARG A 188 -25.09 12.40 1.54
CA ARG A 188 -25.06 11.48 2.69
C ARG A 188 -24.63 10.06 2.29
N GLU A 189 -25.09 9.56 1.15
CA GLU A 189 -24.70 8.24 0.65
C GLU A 189 -23.23 8.19 0.19
N ALA A 190 -22.72 9.26 -0.40
CA ALA A 190 -21.31 9.39 -0.74
C ALA A 190 -20.42 9.49 0.51
N GLU A 191 -20.83 10.24 1.53
CA GLU A 191 -20.15 10.31 2.84
C GLU A 191 -20.14 8.93 3.53
N LYS A 192 -21.29 8.22 3.53
CA LYS A 192 -21.38 6.85 4.07
C LYS A 192 -20.50 5.86 3.32
N ALA A 193 -20.37 6.01 2.01
CA ALA A 193 -19.46 5.24 1.17
C ALA A 193 -17.99 5.71 1.27
N LYS A 194 -17.70 6.74 2.08
CA LYS A 194 -16.36 7.28 2.37
C LYS A 194 -15.60 7.76 1.14
N ILE A 195 -16.34 8.23 0.12
CA ILE A 195 -15.79 8.77 -1.13
C ILE A 195 -14.93 10.01 -0.79
N PRO A 196 -13.63 10.04 -1.16
CA PRO A 196 -12.74 11.14 -0.80
C PRO A 196 -13.27 12.53 -1.21
N TYR A 197 -13.79 12.65 -2.44
CA TYR A 197 -14.29 13.90 -2.99
C TYR A 197 -15.72 13.77 -3.56
N MET A 198 -16.57 14.73 -3.23
CA MET A 198 -17.88 14.91 -3.84
C MET A 198 -17.86 16.22 -4.64
N LEU A 199 -18.18 16.14 -5.92
CA LEU A 199 -18.17 17.28 -6.85
C LEU A 199 -19.61 17.65 -7.18
N VAL A 200 -20.18 18.62 -6.47
CA VAL A 200 -21.58 19.03 -6.63
C VAL A 200 -21.68 20.03 -7.79
N VAL A 201 -22.64 19.81 -8.69
CA VAL A 201 -22.87 20.66 -9.86
C VAL A 201 -24.32 21.11 -9.97
N GLY A 202 -24.54 22.41 -9.79
CA GLY A 202 -25.79 23.10 -10.07
C GLY A 202 -25.74 23.89 -11.39
N GLU A 203 -26.78 24.69 -11.62
CA GLU A 203 -26.89 25.56 -12.80
C GLU A 203 -25.74 26.58 -12.85
N ARG A 204 -25.46 27.25 -11.73
CA ARG A 204 -24.34 28.21 -11.61
C ARG A 204 -22.99 27.56 -11.90
N GLU A 205 -22.75 26.36 -11.36
CA GLU A 205 -21.49 25.65 -11.58
C GLU A 205 -21.32 25.22 -13.04
N MET A 206 -22.41 24.76 -13.68
CA MET A 206 -22.43 24.42 -15.10
C MET A 206 -22.16 25.62 -16.01
N GLU A 207 -22.81 26.76 -15.77
CA GLU A 207 -22.61 27.99 -16.54
C GLU A 207 -21.18 28.54 -16.39
N ALA A 208 -20.61 28.43 -15.20
CA ALA A 208 -19.27 28.93 -14.91
C ALA A 208 -18.14 27.93 -15.25
N GLY A 209 -18.45 26.69 -15.65
CA GLY A 209 -17.43 25.66 -15.86
C GLY A 209 -16.69 25.26 -14.58
N THR A 210 -17.39 25.26 -13.45
CA THR A 210 -16.85 24.98 -12.10
C THR A 210 -17.56 23.80 -11.43
N VAL A 211 -17.09 23.42 -10.24
CA VAL A 211 -17.66 22.40 -9.35
C VAL A 211 -17.56 22.87 -7.90
N ALA A 212 -18.59 22.61 -7.10
CA ALA A 212 -18.51 22.79 -5.65
C ALA A 212 -17.93 21.52 -5.02
N VAL A 213 -16.76 21.63 -4.39
CA VAL A 213 -15.99 20.49 -3.90
C VAL A 213 -16.25 20.28 -2.41
N ARG A 214 -16.59 19.06 -2.03
CA ARG A 214 -16.73 18.63 -0.63
C ARG A 214 -15.82 17.44 -0.36
N GLY A 215 -15.11 17.47 0.77
CA GLY A 215 -14.33 16.33 1.25
C GLY A 215 -15.21 15.32 2.00
N ARG A 216 -14.74 14.07 2.09
CA ARG A 216 -15.45 12.98 2.79
C ARG A 216 -15.82 13.26 4.26
N SER A 217 -15.08 14.16 4.92
CA SER A 217 -15.31 14.57 6.32
C SER A 217 -16.43 15.61 6.46
N GLY A 218 -17.10 15.97 5.37
CA GLY A 218 -18.08 17.06 5.33
C GLY A 218 -17.44 18.44 5.14
N ALA A 219 -16.12 18.53 5.05
CA ALA A 219 -15.40 19.78 4.80
C ALA A 219 -15.80 20.39 3.45
N ASN A 220 -16.18 21.67 3.47
CA ASN A 220 -16.42 22.44 2.27
C ASN A 220 -15.09 22.98 1.74
N LEU A 221 -14.67 22.53 0.56
CA LEU A 221 -13.41 22.92 -0.08
C LEU A 221 -13.61 24.08 -1.09
N GLY A 222 -14.82 24.63 -1.16
CA GLY A 222 -15.18 25.76 -2.01
C GLY A 222 -15.53 25.34 -3.43
N THR A 223 -15.67 26.35 -4.30
CA THR A 223 -15.93 26.18 -5.73
C THR A 223 -14.62 26.28 -6.48
N LEU A 224 -14.29 25.26 -7.28
CA LEU A 224 -13.10 25.21 -8.11
C LEU A 224 -13.49 25.07 -9.58
N SER A 225 -12.61 25.48 -10.50
CA SER A 225 -12.70 25.05 -11.89
C SER A 225 -12.54 23.53 -11.97
N VAL A 226 -13.03 22.90 -13.05
CA VAL A 226 -12.83 21.45 -13.25
C VAL A 226 -11.33 21.08 -13.23
N PRO A 227 -10.42 21.82 -13.89
CA PRO A 227 -8.97 21.60 -13.75
C PRO A 227 -8.48 21.79 -12.31
N GLY A 228 -8.97 22.79 -11.58
CA GLY A 228 -8.58 23.00 -10.18
C GLY A 228 -8.99 21.85 -9.26
N ALA A 229 -10.13 21.20 -9.52
CA ALA A 229 -10.54 20.00 -8.80
C ALA A 229 -9.65 18.78 -9.13
N ILE A 230 -9.22 18.66 -10.39
CA ILE A 230 -8.24 17.64 -10.83
C ILE A 230 -6.91 17.84 -10.09
N ASP A 231 -6.39 19.06 -10.07
CA ASP A 231 -5.12 19.40 -9.41
C ASP A 231 -5.17 19.19 -7.89
N LEU A 232 -6.33 19.43 -7.27
CA LEU A 232 -6.56 19.14 -5.87
C LEU A 232 -6.41 17.63 -5.59
N ILE A 233 -7.08 16.78 -6.39
CA ILE A 233 -7.01 15.32 -6.25
C ILE A 233 -5.57 14.83 -6.48
N LYS A 234 -4.89 15.38 -7.49
CA LYS A 234 -3.48 15.10 -7.79
C LYS A 234 -2.59 15.39 -6.59
N SER A 235 -2.71 16.60 -6.05
CA SER A 235 -1.90 17.07 -4.93
C SER A 235 -2.12 16.22 -3.67
N ASP A 236 -3.34 15.74 -3.44
CA ASP A 236 -3.66 14.86 -2.32
C ASP A 236 -3.00 13.47 -2.47
N ILE A 237 -3.07 12.89 -3.68
CA ILE A 237 -2.40 11.62 -3.99
C ILE A 237 -0.89 11.74 -3.82
N GLU A 238 -0.27 12.79 -4.36
CA GLU A 238 1.19 13.00 -4.30
C GLU A 238 1.70 13.19 -2.87
N LYS A 239 0.94 13.88 -2.00
CA LYS A 239 1.30 14.05 -0.59
C LYS A 239 1.25 12.75 0.21
N THR A 240 0.45 11.78 -0.23
CA THR A 240 0.22 10.54 0.51
C THR A 240 1.31 9.49 0.24
N ILE A 241 2.00 9.58 -0.90
CA ILE A 241 3.04 8.64 -1.29
C ILE A 241 4.40 9.15 -0.77
N PRO A 242 5.11 8.40 0.09
CA PRO A 242 6.44 8.77 0.53
C PRO A 242 7.36 9.02 -0.66
N THR A 243 8.19 10.07 -0.60
CA THR A 243 9.26 10.26 -1.58
C THR A 243 10.29 9.14 -1.43
N VAL A 244 10.59 8.43 -2.52
CA VAL A 244 11.75 7.53 -2.59
C VAL A 244 13.00 8.41 -2.60
N HIS A 245 13.72 8.47 -1.49
CA HIS A 245 15.10 8.98 -1.52
C HIS A 245 15.95 7.90 -2.18
N ALA A 246 16.40 8.16 -3.41
CA ALA A 246 17.36 7.35 -4.13
C ALA A 246 18.76 7.44 -3.49
#